data_AF-A0A6L7ZTW2-F1
#
_entry.id   AF-A0A6L7ZTW2-F1
#
_cell.length_a   1.000
_cell.length_b   1.000
_cell.length_c   1.000
_cell.angle_alpha   90.00
_cell.angle_beta   90.00
_cell.angle_gamma   90.00
#
_symmetry.space_group_name_H-M   'P 1'
#
loop_
_entity.id
_entity.type
_entity.pdbx_description
1 polymer ?
#
loop_
_entity_poly.entity_id
_entity_poly.type
_entity_poly.pdbx_seq_one_letter_code
_entity_poly.pdbx_strand_id
1 'polypeptide(L)'
;MPTEGALPDGAPAEAAPTNAASSGVTLDRKALKALAQRSDRPGLVYLAQWGCGLLATGALVWLSRGSAWLWPAMFVHGVLLTVPAYAISHETAHGTAFRNRRLNEAVLWLTSLLYMEEPLHRRYTHTNHHTYTWHVGKDSQMPFDTPMTFGGWLLEASGLALLRYQAAVLLRLAAGRYTGIMHTVAPKGELPKMTRNARIFLAVYAGAALLVALGGFWLLWFLVLPRLLGMPVMMLFTLIQHVEMQENSPSIPESTRSFRTNRLGRF
;
A
#
# COMPACT_ATOMS: atom_id res chain seq x y z
N MET A 1 9.65 -5.55 -18.82
CA MET A 1 9.88 -6.81 -18.08
C MET A 1 11.31 -6.72 -17.59
N PRO A 2 11.61 -6.97 -16.31
CA PRO A 2 13.00 -7.04 -15.89
C PRO A 2 13.63 -8.23 -16.62
N THR A 3 14.70 -7.97 -17.36
CA THR A 3 15.55 -8.99 -17.97
C THR A 3 16.24 -9.78 -16.86
N GLU A 4 16.20 -11.11 -16.95
CA GLU A 4 16.95 -12.02 -16.09
C GLU A 4 18.46 -11.75 -16.24
N GLY A 5 18.98 -10.86 -15.40
CA GLY A 5 20.41 -10.75 -15.17
C GLY A 5 20.86 -11.92 -14.31
N ALA A 6 21.81 -12.70 -14.82
CA ALA A 6 22.44 -13.79 -14.09
C ALA A 6 22.99 -13.28 -12.75
N LEU A 7 22.66 -13.98 -11.67
CA LEU A 7 23.23 -13.72 -10.33
C LEU A 7 24.75 -13.99 -10.39
N PRO A 8 25.61 -13.04 -9.97
CA PRO A 8 27.04 -13.28 -9.92
C PRO A 8 27.38 -14.39 -8.90
N ASP A 9 28.36 -15.21 -9.25
CA ASP A 9 28.88 -16.30 -8.41
C ASP A 9 29.39 -15.78 -7.07
N GLY A 10 28.92 -16.44 -6.01
CA GLY A 10 29.14 -16.09 -4.61
C GLY A 10 27.81 -15.98 -3.91
N ALA A 11 27.32 -17.11 -3.37
CA ALA A 11 26.11 -17.10 -2.54
C ALA A 11 26.25 -15.98 -1.50
N PRO A 12 25.39 -14.95 -1.51
CA PRO A 12 25.51 -13.88 -0.53
C PRO A 12 25.40 -14.51 0.85
N ALA A 13 26.29 -14.13 1.76
CA ALA A 13 26.14 -14.43 3.18
C ALA A 13 24.66 -14.21 3.54
N GLU A 14 24.04 -15.17 4.23
CA GLU A 14 22.59 -15.19 4.46
C GLU A 14 22.13 -13.80 4.94
N ALA A 15 21.50 -13.02 4.04
CA ALA A 15 21.28 -11.60 4.33
C ALA A 15 20.49 -11.46 5.63
N ALA A 16 21.04 -10.70 6.56
CA ALA A 16 20.47 -10.53 7.89
C ALA A 16 19.14 -9.77 7.79
N PRO A 17 18.16 -10.08 8.66
CA PRO A 17 16.89 -9.39 8.64
C PRO A 17 17.06 -7.92 9.09
N THR A 18 16.39 -7.00 8.41
CA THR A 18 16.35 -5.57 8.74
C THR A 18 15.51 -5.35 10.00
N ASN A 19 16.13 -5.05 11.14
CA ASN A 19 15.45 -4.81 12.40
C ASN A 19 16.25 -3.91 13.35
N ALA A 20 15.74 -3.70 14.57
CA ALA A 20 16.40 -2.88 15.57
C ALA A 20 17.81 -3.37 15.94
N ALA A 21 18.00 -4.68 16.08
CA ALA A 21 19.30 -5.25 16.46
C ALA A 21 20.34 -5.05 15.36
N SER A 22 19.99 -5.31 14.10
CA SER A 22 20.88 -5.06 12.96
C SER A 22 21.14 -3.57 12.69
N SER A 23 20.30 -2.69 13.23
CA SER A 23 20.50 -1.23 13.20
C SER A 23 21.28 -0.68 14.41
N GLY A 24 21.71 -1.55 15.35
CA GLY A 24 22.33 -1.12 16.61
C GLY A 24 21.38 -0.35 17.54
N VAL A 25 20.06 -0.43 17.30
CA VAL A 25 19.04 0.26 18.10
C VAL A 25 18.61 -0.64 19.25
N THR A 26 18.75 -0.12 20.47
CA THR A 26 18.30 -0.80 21.69
C THR A 26 17.27 0.06 22.43
N LEU A 27 16.26 -0.61 22.98
CA LEU A 27 15.21 0.00 23.78
C LEU A 27 14.99 -0.86 25.02
N ASP A 28 14.73 -0.20 26.15
CA ASP A 28 14.36 -0.90 27.37
C ASP A 28 13.08 -1.75 27.15
N ARG A 29 13.09 -2.98 27.68
CA ARG A 29 12.00 -3.94 27.48
C ARG A 29 10.66 -3.44 28.04
N LYS A 30 10.69 -2.71 29.16
CA LYS A 30 9.48 -2.15 29.78
C LYS A 30 8.92 -1.01 28.92
N ALA A 31 9.79 -0.14 28.39
CA ALA A 31 9.40 0.89 27.43
C ALA A 31 8.80 0.29 26.15
N LEU A 32 9.46 -0.72 25.56
CA LEU A 32 8.95 -1.40 24.36
C LEU A 32 7.58 -2.05 24.59
N LYS A 33 7.41 -2.72 25.74
CA LYS A 33 6.12 -3.34 26.11
C LYS A 33 5.01 -2.30 26.26
N ALA A 34 5.32 -1.12 26.78
CA ALA A 34 4.35 -0.03 26.91
C ALA A 34 3.96 0.53 25.52
N LEU A 35 4.94 0.73 24.63
CA LEU A 35 4.70 1.21 23.25
C LEU A 35 3.95 0.19 22.38
N ALA A 36 4.14 -1.11 22.61
CA ALA A 36 3.49 -2.18 21.86
C ALA A 36 2.03 -2.47 22.30
N GLN A 37 1.48 -1.72 23.28
CA GLN A 37 0.11 -1.92 23.72
C GLN A 37 -0.90 -1.51 22.63
N ARG A 38 -1.72 -2.47 22.22
CA ARG A 38 -2.76 -2.25 21.21
C ARG A 38 -4.03 -1.68 21.84
N SER A 39 -4.62 -0.70 21.18
CA SER A 39 -5.93 -0.13 21.56
C SER A 39 -6.73 0.22 20.31
N ASP A 40 -8.06 0.14 20.38
CA ASP A 40 -8.91 0.45 19.22
C ASP A 40 -9.14 1.95 19.03
N ARG A 41 -9.02 2.73 20.13
CA ARG A 41 -9.43 4.14 20.16
C ARG A 41 -8.70 5.02 19.14
N PRO A 42 -7.35 5.01 19.02
CA PRO A 42 -6.67 5.88 18.07
C PRO A 42 -7.08 5.61 16.62
N GLY A 43 -7.15 4.32 16.24
CA GLY A 43 -7.59 3.92 14.90
C GLY A 43 -9.03 4.31 14.62
N LEU A 44 -9.94 4.17 15.58
CA LEU A 44 -11.35 4.57 15.41
C LEU A 44 -11.51 6.10 15.27
N VAL A 45 -10.75 6.90 16.04
CA VAL A 45 -10.74 8.36 15.87
C VAL A 45 -10.24 8.73 14.48
N TYR A 46 -9.16 8.10 14.02
CA TYR A 46 -8.62 8.33 12.68
C TYR A 46 -9.64 7.98 11.58
N LEU A 47 -10.29 6.80 11.68
CA LEU A 47 -11.34 6.39 10.73
C LEU A 47 -12.52 7.36 10.71
N ALA A 48 -12.94 7.89 11.87
CA ALA A 48 -14.00 8.88 11.95
C ALA A 48 -13.60 10.19 11.25
N GLN A 49 -12.38 10.68 11.51
CA GLN A 49 -11.86 11.87 10.85
C GLN A 49 -11.73 11.66 9.32
N TRP A 50 -11.24 10.50 8.90
CA TRP A 50 -11.16 10.13 7.49
C TRP A 50 -12.53 10.11 6.83
N GLY A 51 -13.53 9.48 7.46
CA GLY A 51 -14.91 9.47 6.98
C GLY A 51 -15.50 10.88 6.86
N CYS A 52 -15.31 11.74 7.87
CA CYS A 52 -15.73 13.14 7.80
C CYS A 52 -15.04 13.90 6.67
N GLY A 53 -13.74 13.68 6.46
CA GLY A 53 -12.97 14.28 5.36
C GLY A 53 -13.48 13.84 3.99
N LEU A 54 -13.80 12.55 3.81
CA LEU A 54 -14.39 12.02 2.59
C LEU A 54 -15.79 12.59 2.33
N LEU A 55 -16.63 12.73 3.37
CA LEU A 55 -17.95 13.34 3.23
C LEU A 55 -17.86 14.82 2.86
N ALA A 56 -16.98 15.58 3.52
CA ALA A 56 -16.78 17.00 3.24
C ALA A 56 -16.27 17.23 1.82
N THR A 57 -15.24 16.48 1.40
CA THR A 57 -14.67 16.60 0.05
C THR A 57 -15.60 16.02 -1.02
N GLY A 58 -16.39 15.01 -0.70
CA GLY A 58 -17.48 14.54 -1.55
C GLY A 58 -18.56 15.61 -1.76
N ALA A 59 -18.94 16.34 -0.72
CA ALA A 59 -19.85 17.49 -0.88
C ALA A 59 -19.26 18.54 -1.83
N LEU A 60 -17.95 18.81 -1.76
CA LEU A 60 -17.28 19.72 -2.71
C LEU A 60 -17.34 19.21 -4.15
N VAL A 61 -17.10 17.91 -4.38
CA VAL A 61 -17.26 17.30 -5.71
C VAL A 61 -18.70 17.48 -6.22
N TRP A 62 -19.69 17.21 -5.37
CA TRP A 62 -21.11 17.35 -5.72
C TRP A 62 -21.50 18.79 -6.07
N LEU A 63 -21.05 19.77 -5.28
CA LEU A 63 -21.35 21.19 -5.48
C LEU A 63 -20.61 21.78 -6.69
N SER A 64 -19.46 21.21 -7.07
CA SER A 64 -18.64 21.71 -8.17
C SER A 64 -19.05 21.16 -9.54
N ARG A 65 -20.04 20.27 -9.62
CA ARG A 65 -20.51 19.67 -10.87
C ARG A 65 -20.98 20.74 -11.86
N GLY A 66 -20.64 20.57 -13.13
CA GLY A 66 -20.95 21.54 -14.19
C GLY A 66 -20.01 22.75 -14.23
N SER A 67 -18.95 22.77 -13.43
CA SER A 67 -17.95 23.84 -13.43
C SER A 67 -16.53 23.30 -13.52
N ALA A 68 -15.58 24.17 -13.85
CA ALA A 68 -14.15 23.84 -13.86
C ALA A 68 -13.62 23.44 -12.47
N TRP A 69 -14.30 23.85 -11.38
CA TRP A 69 -13.95 23.48 -10.00
C TRP A 69 -14.12 21.99 -9.69
N LEU A 70 -14.79 21.23 -10.56
CA LEU A 70 -14.95 19.78 -10.39
C LEU A 70 -13.59 19.06 -10.33
N TRP A 71 -12.63 19.45 -11.17
CA TRP A 71 -11.30 18.83 -11.22
C TRP A 71 -10.50 19.02 -9.92
N PRO A 72 -10.28 20.25 -9.40
CA PRO A 72 -9.61 20.42 -8.13
C PRO A 72 -10.38 19.79 -6.96
N ALA A 73 -11.72 19.79 -6.97
CA ALA A 73 -12.50 19.08 -5.96
C ALA A 73 -12.27 17.56 -5.98
N MET A 74 -12.26 16.95 -7.17
CA MET A 74 -11.95 15.52 -7.34
C MET A 74 -10.49 15.20 -6.97
N PHE A 75 -9.55 16.11 -7.24
CA PHE A 75 -8.16 15.95 -6.82
C PHE A 75 -8.03 15.92 -5.30
N VAL A 76 -8.60 16.90 -4.59
CA VAL A 76 -8.59 16.93 -3.11
C VAL A 76 -9.29 15.70 -2.55
N HIS A 77 -10.48 15.37 -3.04
CA HIS A 77 -11.18 14.15 -2.64
C HIS A 77 -10.34 12.89 -2.91
N GLY A 78 -9.64 12.85 -4.04
CA GLY A 78 -8.74 11.79 -4.44
C GLY A 78 -7.57 11.59 -3.49
N VAL A 79 -6.91 12.67 -3.08
CA VAL A 79 -5.82 12.61 -2.09
C VAL A 79 -6.32 12.06 -0.77
N LEU A 80 -7.48 12.52 -0.29
CA LEU A 80 -8.08 11.97 0.93
C LEU A 80 -8.60 10.55 0.75
N LEU A 81 -8.89 10.10 -0.47
CA LEU A 81 -9.29 8.73 -0.75
C LEU A 81 -8.08 7.78 -0.76
N THR A 82 -6.95 8.17 -1.35
CA THR A 82 -5.82 7.26 -1.62
C THR A 82 -4.79 7.23 -0.50
N VAL A 83 -4.37 8.37 0.04
CA VAL A 83 -3.27 8.45 1.01
C VAL A 83 -3.64 7.72 2.32
N PRO A 84 -4.79 8.03 2.96
CA PRO A 84 -5.21 7.31 4.16
C PRO A 84 -5.52 5.84 3.87
N ALA A 85 -6.12 5.49 2.72
CA ALA A 85 -6.38 4.10 2.38
C ALA A 85 -5.09 3.27 2.29
N TYR A 86 -4.02 3.80 1.69
CA TYR A 86 -2.71 3.16 1.69
C TYR A 86 -2.15 3.04 3.11
N ALA A 87 -2.15 4.12 3.89
CA ALA A 87 -1.58 4.15 5.23
C ALA A 87 -2.31 3.17 6.17
N ILE A 88 -3.64 3.20 6.21
CA ILE A 88 -4.45 2.27 7.00
C ILE A 88 -4.22 0.83 6.52
N SER A 89 -4.16 0.60 5.22
CA SER A 89 -3.90 -0.74 4.66
C SER A 89 -2.51 -1.25 5.06
N HIS A 90 -1.50 -0.38 5.12
CA HIS A 90 -0.16 -0.69 5.66
C HIS A 90 -0.28 -1.10 7.13
N GLU A 91 -0.83 -0.24 7.99
CA GLU A 91 -0.89 -0.48 9.44
C GLU A 91 -1.70 -1.74 9.80
N THR A 92 -2.83 -1.96 9.12
CA THR A 92 -3.67 -3.13 9.36
C THR A 92 -3.10 -4.42 8.77
N ALA A 93 -2.18 -4.35 7.81
CA ALA A 93 -1.47 -5.54 7.31
C ALA A 93 -0.61 -6.20 8.40
N HIS A 94 -0.03 -5.40 9.30
CA HIS A 94 0.71 -5.87 10.48
C HIS A 94 -0.16 -6.60 11.52
N GLY A 95 -1.48 -6.40 11.50
CA GLY A 95 -2.40 -7.03 12.45
C GLY A 95 -2.36 -6.44 13.87
N THR A 96 -1.75 -5.27 14.03
CA THR A 96 -1.51 -4.60 15.31
C THR A 96 -2.18 -3.25 15.46
N ALA A 97 -2.71 -2.67 14.37
CA ALA A 97 -3.37 -1.36 14.38
C ALA A 97 -4.56 -1.28 15.34
N PHE A 98 -5.28 -2.38 15.53
CA PHE A 98 -6.41 -2.50 16.45
C PHE A 98 -6.18 -3.63 17.47
N ARG A 99 -6.75 -3.47 18.66
CA ARG A 99 -6.85 -4.56 19.65
C ARG A 99 -7.85 -5.62 19.18
N ASN A 100 -8.97 -5.18 18.59
CA ASN A 100 -9.97 -6.08 18.01
C ASN A 100 -9.50 -6.60 16.64
N ARG A 101 -9.22 -7.90 16.57
CA ARG A 101 -8.74 -8.57 15.35
C ARG A 101 -9.75 -8.52 14.21
N ARG A 102 -11.05 -8.65 14.49
CA ARG A 102 -12.10 -8.60 13.45
C ARG A 102 -12.21 -7.20 12.85
N LEU A 103 -12.10 -6.17 13.69
CA LEU A 103 -12.05 -4.78 13.24
C LEU A 103 -10.82 -4.56 12.34
N ASN A 104 -9.64 -5.02 12.77
CA ASN A 104 -8.43 -4.93 11.97
C ASN A 104 -8.59 -5.58 10.58
N GLU A 105 -9.10 -6.81 10.52
CA GLU A 105 -9.32 -7.48 9.23
C GLU A 105 -10.37 -6.76 8.38
N ALA A 106 -11.47 -6.29 8.96
CA ALA A 106 -12.51 -5.57 8.21
C ALA A 106 -11.98 -4.28 7.60
N VAL A 107 -11.18 -3.53 8.37
CA VAL A 107 -10.54 -2.30 7.91
C VAL A 107 -9.51 -2.61 6.82
N LEU A 108 -8.66 -3.63 7.02
CA LEU A 108 -7.71 -4.09 6.00
C LEU A 108 -8.42 -4.40 4.68
N TRP A 109 -9.50 -5.18 4.71
CA TRP A 109 -10.30 -5.52 3.53
C TRP A 109 -10.86 -4.30 2.81
N LEU A 110 -11.47 -3.37 3.56
CA LEU A 110 -12.02 -2.13 3.01
C LEU A 110 -10.94 -1.30 2.32
N THR A 111 -9.80 -1.08 2.99
CA THR A 111 -8.74 -0.25 2.44
C THR A 111 -7.96 -0.95 1.32
N SER A 112 -7.88 -2.28 1.35
CA SER A 112 -7.33 -3.10 0.26
C SER A 112 -8.16 -3.01 -1.02
N LEU A 113 -9.50 -2.94 -0.94
CA LEU A 113 -10.37 -2.70 -2.10
C LEU A 113 -10.11 -1.33 -2.74
N LEU A 114 -9.93 -0.29 -1.93
CA LEU A 114 -9.62 1.06 -2.44
C LEU A 114 -8.21 1.12 -3.04
N TYR A 115 -7.24 0.52 -2.35
CA TYR A 115 -5.85 0.49 -2.79
C TYR A 115 -5.60 -0.47 -3.97
N MET A 116 -6.49 -1.43 -4.21
CA MET A 116 -6.39 -2.49 -5.22
C MET A 116 -5.31 -3.54 -4.95
N GLU A 117 -5.16 -3.97 -3.69
CA GLU A 117 -4.24 -5.06 -3.35
C GLU A 117 -4.92 -6.09 -2.44
N GLU A 118 -4.80 -7.36 -2.79
CA GLU A 118 -5.42 -8.45 -2.02
C GLU A 118 -4.85 -8.49 -0.58
N PRO A 119 -5.70 -8.57 0.46
CA PRO A 119 -5.30 -8.44 1.86
C PRO A 119 -4.18 -9.37 2.33
N LEU A 120 -4.22 -10.65 1.95
CA LEU A 120 -3.21 -11.62 2.38
C LEU A 120 -1.90 -11.42 1.60
N HIS A 121 -1.97 -11.17 0.30
CA HIS A 121 -0.83 -10.81 -0.53
C HIS A 121 -0.09 -9.62 0.08
N ARG A 122 -0.84 -8.55 0.38
CA ARG A 122 -0.32 -7.37 1.08
C ARG A 122 0.35 -7.76 2.39
N ARG A 123 -0.33 -8.50 3.27
CA ARG A 123 0.23 -8.91 4.57
C ARG A 123 1.55 -9.64 4.44
N TYR A 124 1.62 -10.66 3.57
CA TYR A 124 2.79 -11.53 3.48
C TYR A 124 3.94 -10.85 2.74
N THR A 125 3.67 -10.15 1.64
CA THR A 125 4.71 -9.36 0.94
C THR A 125 5.23 -8.24 1.83
N HIS A 126 4.35 -7.57 2.57
CA HIS A 126 4.76 -6.49 3.46
C HIS A 126 5.56 -7.00 4.67
N THR A 127 5.19 -8.14 5.24
CA THR A 127 5.99 -8.79 6.29
C THR A 127 7.39 -9.15 5.78
N ASN A 128 7.47 -9.71 4.56
CA ASN A 128 8.76 -9.98 3.90
C ASN A 128 9.56 -8.69 3.64
N HIS A 129 8.91 -7.64 3.16
CA HIS A 129 9.52 -6.33 2.96
C HIS A 129 10.10 -5.76 4.25
N HIS A 130 9.39 -5.80 5.38
CA HIS A 130 9.94 -5.37 6.68
C HIS A 130 11.05 -6.28 7.19
N THR A 131 11.08 -7.55 6.78
CA THR A 131 12.16 -8.48 7.16
C THR A 131 13.43 -8.22 6.35
N TYR A 132 13.30 -7.84 5.07
CA TYR A 132 14.43 -7.71 4.14
C TYR A 132 14.39 -6.39 3.40
N THR A 133 14.05 -5.30 4.08
CA THR A 133 13.81 -4.00 3.46
C THR A 133 15.00 -3.62 2.60
N TRP A 134 14.73 -3.32 1.33
CA TRP A 134 15.74 -2.87 0.36
C TRP A 134 16.89 -3.86 0.10
N HIS A 135 16.66 -5.16 0.33
CA HIS A 135 17.60 -6.22 -0.08
C HIS A 135 17.22 -6.79 -1.44
N VAL A 136 18.14 -6.65 -2.40
CA VAL A 136 17.96 -7.10 -3.78
C VAL A 136 17.75 -8.61 -3.81
N GLY A 137 16.70 -9.05 -4.51
CA GLY A 137 16.35 -10.47 -4.64
C GLY A 137 15.65 -11.11 -3.43
N LYS A 138 15.53 -10.40 -2.29
CA LYS A 138 14.78 -10.87 -1.10
C LYS A 138 13.53 -10.05 -0.80
N ASP A 139 13.59 -8.74 -1.02
CA ASP A 139 12.46 -7.83 -0.81
C ASP A 139 11.41 -8.00 -1.92
N SER A 140 10.21 -8.43 -1.55
CA SER A 140 9.08 -8.59 -2.47
C SER A 140 8.39 -7.27 -2.84
N GLN A 141 8.76 -6.15 -2.23
CA GLN A 141 8.21 -4.82 -2.45
C GLN A 141 9.24 -3.81 -2.99
N MET A 142 10.28 -4.29 -3.69
CA MET A 142 11.25 -3.45 -4.41
C MET A 142 10.80 -3.28 -5.88
N PRO A 143 10.18 -2.16 -6.27
CA PRO A 143 9.47 -2.06 -7.55
C PRO A 143 10.34 -1.55 -8.71
N PHE A 144 11.53 -1.05 -8.41
CA PHE A 144 12.44 -0.40 -9.34
C PHE A 144 13.89 -0.60 -8.90
N ASP A 145 14.80 -0.47 -9.86
CA ASP A 145 16.24 -0.49 -9.63
C ASP A 145 16.75 0.94 -9.34
N THR A 146 17.82 1.05 -8.55
CA THR A 146 18.56 2.29 -8.36
C THR A 146 19.92 2.23 -9.09
N PRO A 147 20.46 3.35 -9.61
CA PRO A 147 19.90 4.70 -9.59
C PRO A 147 18.72 4.89 -10.54
N MET A 148 17.70 5.61 -10.09
CA MET A 148 16.46 5.83 -10.83
C MET A 148 16.63 6.90 -11.90
N THR A 149 16.23 6.61 -13.14
CA THR A 149 16.16 7.62 -14.20
C THR A 149 14.98 8.57 -13.96
N PHE A 150 15.05 9.81 -14.49
CA PHE A 150 13.92 10.74 -14.41
C PHE A 150 12.61 10.18 -14.99
N GLY A 151 12.71 9.44 -16.09
CA GLY A 151 11.54 8.76 -16.70
C GLY A 151 10.97 7.65 -15.81
N GLY A 152 11.84 6.86 -15.16
CA GLY A 152 11.43 5.87 -14.16
C GLY A 152 10.75 6.53 -12.96
N TRP A 153 11.34 7.61 -12.45
CA TRP A 153 10.75 8.39 -11.36
C TRP A 153 9.38 8.94 -11.72
N LEU A 154 9.20 9.51 -12.92
CA LEU A 154 7.90 10.02 -13.36
C LEU A 154 6.85 8.91 -13.45
N LEU A 155 7.23 7.73 -13.96
CA LEU A 155 6.34 6.57 -14.06
C LEU A 155 5.90 6.07 -12.67
N GLU A 156 6.84 5.94 -11.74
CA GLU A 156 6.55 5.52 -10.37
C GLU A 156 5.75 6.59 -9.60
N ALA A 157 6.15 7.86 -9.70
CA ALA A 157 5.49 8.99 -9.04
C ALA A 157 4.08 9.23 -9.58
N SER A 158 3.79 8.88 -10.84
CA SER A 158 2.42 8.90 -11.36
C SER A 158 1.53 7.80 -10.74
N GLY A 159 2.14 6.71 -10.26
CA GLY A 159 1.50 5.49 -9.78
C GLY A 159 0.97 4.56 -10.88
N LEU A 160 1.21 4.86 -12.15
CA LEU A 160 0.79 4.00 -13.25
C LEU A 160 1.52 2.64 -13.23
N ALA A 161 2.80 2.61 -12.81
CA ALA A 161 3.53 1.37 -12.59
C ALA A 161 2.86 0.50 -11.51
N LEU A 162 2.53 1.10 -10.36
CA LEU A 162 1.83 0.42 -9.27
C LEU A 162 0.47 -0.12 -9.73
N LEU A 163 -0.35 0.70 -10.40
CA LEU A 163 -1.67 0.28 -10.87
C LEU A 163 -1.56 -0.92 -11.82
N ARG A 164 -0.62 -0.88 -12.77
CA ARG A 164 -0.36 -2.00 -13.68
C ARG A 164 0.08 -3.26 -12.94
N TYR A 165 0.97 -3.12 -11.95
CA TYR A 165 1.43 -4.22 -11.11
C TYR A 165 0.27 -4.84 -10.33
N GLN A 166 -0.52 -4.02 -9.63
CA GLN A 166 -1.68 -4.44 -8.83
C GLN A 166 -2.72 -5.18 -9.67
N ALA A 167 -3.06 -4.63 -10.84
CA ALA A 167 -3.97 -5.29 -11.77
C ALA A 167 -3.45 -6.66 -12.21
N ALA A 168 -2.16 -6.75 -12.56
CA ALA A 168 -1.54 -8.01 -12.97
C ALA A 168 -1.48 -9.05 -11.83
N VAL A 169 -1.17 -8.63 -10.60
CA VAL A 169 -1.20 -9.50 -9.41
C VAL A 169 -2.61 -10.00 -9.15
N LEU A 170 -3.60 -9.10 -9.15
CA LEU A 170 -4.99 -9.45 -8.88
C LEU A 170 -5.53 -10.48 -9.88
N LEU A 171 -5.27 -10.28 -11.17
CA LEU A 171 -5.69 -11.22 -12.22
C LEU A 171 -4.99 -12.58 -12.10
N ARG A 172 -3.68 -12.60 -11.77
CA ARG A 172 -2.94 -13.85 -11.51
C ARG A 172 -3.51 -14.61 -10.33
N LEU A 173 -3.73 -13.93 -9.20
CA LEU A 173 -4.33 -14.53 -8.00
C LEU A 173 -5.72 -15.08 -8.31
N ALA A 174 -6.57 -14.33 -9.01
CA ALA A 174 -7.91 -14.79 -9.39
C ALA A 174 -7.88 -16.04 -10.29
N ALA A 175 -6.86 -16.15 -11.15
CA ALA A 175 -6.58 -17.31 -11.99
C ALA A 175 -5.90 -18.47 -11.24
N GLY A 176 -5.59 -18.34 -9.95
CA GLY A 176 -4.87 -19.35 -9.18
C GLY A 176 -3.41 -19.53 -9.60
N ARG A 177 -2.81 -18.50 -10.22
CA ARG A 177 -1.42 -18.50 -10.67
C ARG A 177 -0.57 -17.71 -9.68
N TYR A 178 0.38 -18.37 -9.04
CA TYR A 178 1.26 -17.75 -8.04
C TYR A 178 2.67 -17.61 -8.61
N THR A 179 3.32 -16.49 -8.34
CA THR A 179 4.72 -16.28 -8.71
C THR A 179 5.65 -16.99 -7.72
N GLY A 180 6.92 -17.16 -8.09
CA GLY A 180 7.94 -17.72 -7.19
C GLY A 180 8.00 -16.94 -5.87
N ILE A 181 8.00 -15.61 -5.93
CA ILE A 181 8.02 -14.77 -4.73
C ILE A 181 6.77 -14.98 -3.84
N MET A 182 5.57 -15.18 -4.41
CA MET A 182 4.37 -15.49 -3.63
C MET A 182 4.50 -16.82 -2.88
N HIS A 183 5.12 -17.83 -3.51
CA HIS A 183 5.41 -19.11 -2.85
C HIS A 183 6.45 -18.99 -1.74
N THR A 184 7.39 -18.05 -1.86
CA THR A 184 8.41 -17.78 -0.85
C THR A 184 7.84 -17.05 0.36
N VAL A 185 7.01 -16.03 0.15
CA VAL A 185 6.56 -15.14 1.25
C VAL A 185 5.27 -15.60 1.94
N ALA A 186 4.41 -16.34 1.24
CA ALA A 186 3.10 -16.73 1.77
C ALA A 186 3.05 -18.23 2.14
N PRO A 187 2.48 -18.59 3.31
CA PRO A 187 2.25 -19.98 3.66
C PRO A 187 1.36 -20.69 2.63
N LYS A 188 1.69 -21.94 2.29
CA LYS A 188 0.97 -22.73 1.25
C LYS A 188 -0.55 -22.78 1.45
N GLY A 189 -1.01 -22.85 2.71
CA GLY A 189 -2.44 -22.89 3.05
C GLY A 189 -3.20 -21.57 2.83
N GLU A 190 -2.49 -20.47 2.62
CA GLU A 190 -3.09 -19.14 2.42
C GLU A 190 -3.29 -18.82 0.92
N LEU A 191 -2.54 -19.46 0.03
CA LEU A 191 -2.63 -19.23 -1.42
C LEU A 191 -4.05 -19.42 -1.99
N PRO A 192 -4.79 -20.50 -1.68
CA PRO A 192 -6.17 -20.65 -2.16
C PRO A 192 -7.11 -19.57 -1.62
N LYS A 193 -6.84 -19.03 -0.43
CA LYS A 193 -7.63 -17.92 0.13
C LYS A 193 -7.35 -16.63 -0.65
N MET A 194 -6.11 -16.36 -1.03
CA MET A 194 -5.76 -15.22 -1.91
C MET A 194 -6.53 -15.31 -3.23
N THR A 195 -6.62 -16.49 -3.84
CA THR A 195 -7.41 -16.69 -5.07
C THR A 195 -8.89 -16.40 -4.87
N ARG A 196 -9.49 -16.92 -3.81
CA ARG A 196 -10.89 -16.63 -3.47
C ARG A 196 -11.10 -15.12 -3.27
N ASN A 197 -10.21 -14.48 -2.52
CA ASN A 197 -10.30 -13.05 -2.23
C ASN A 197 -10.14 -12.20 -3.50
N ALA A 198 -9.20 -12.55 -4.38
CA ALA A 198 -9.02 -11.89 -5.66
C ALA A 198 -10.26 -12.01 -6.56
N ARG A 199 -10.95 -13.15 -6.56
CA ARG A 199 -12.24 -13.31 -7.28
C ARG A 199 -13.35 -12.44 -6.69
N ILE A 200 -13.40 -12.29 -5.36
CA ILE A 200 -14.32 -11.37 -4.70
C ILE A 200 -14.03 -9.92 -5.13
N PHE A 201 -12.76 -9.51 -5.17
CA PHE A 201 -12.35 -8.19 -5.66
C PHE A 201 -12.82 -7.96 -7.09
N LEU A 202 -12.57 -8.91 -8.00
CA LEU A 202 -13.03 -8.80 -9.38
C LEU A 202 -14.55 -8.72 -9.49
N ALA A 203 -15.30 -9.46 -8.66
CA ALA A 203 -16.75 -9.37 -8.61
C ALA A 203 -17.23 -7.99 -8.14
N VAL A 204 -16.58 -7.41 -7.12
CA VAL A 204 -16.87 -6.05 -6.64
C VAL A 204 -16.59 -5.01 -7.73
N TYR A 205 -15.44 -5.11 -8.41
CA TYR A 205 -15.09 -4.18 -9.49
C TYR A 205 -15.99 -4.34 -10.73
N ALA A 206 -16.38 -5.57 -11.07
CA ALA A 206 -17.35 -5.83 -12.13
C ALA A 206 -18.73 -5.26 -11.77
N GLY A 207 -19.16 -5.39 -10.52
CA GLY A 207 -20.39 -4.77 -10.02
C GLY A 207 -20.35 -3.24 -10.10
N ALA A 208 -19.23 -2.62 -9.74
CA ALA A 208 -19.03 -1.18 -9.90
C ALA A 208 -19.07 -0.74 -11.38
N ALA A 209 -18.42 -1.50 -12.27
CA ALA A 209 -18.44 -1.24 -13.71
C ALA A 209 -19.85 -1.40 -14.30
N LEU A 210 -20.60 -2.42 -13.88
CA LEU A 210 -21.99 -2.60 -14.28
C LEU A 210 -22.87 -1.44 -13.79
N LEU A 211 -22.69 -0.98 -12.55
CA LEU A 211 -23.44 0.16 -12.02
C LEU A 211 -23.18 1.44 -12.84
N VAL A 212 -21.94 1.67 -13.27
CA VAL A 212 -21.60 2.76 -14.21
C VAL A 212 -22.32 2.58 -15.54
N ALA A 213 -22.31 1.37 -16.12
CA ALA A 213 -22.98 1.08 -17.39
C ALA A 213 -24.50 1.28 -17.33
N LEU A 214 -25.11 1.10 -16.15
CA LEU A 214 -26.53 1.33 -15.88
C LEU A 214 -26.86 2.79 -15.51
N GLY A 215 -25.93 3.73 -15.71
CA GLY A 215 -26.14 5.17 -15.47
C GLY A 215 -25.63 5.70 -14.13
N GLY A 216 -24.96 4.87 -13.32
CA GLY A 216 -24.32 5.23 -12.07
C GLY A 216 -23.01 6.02 -12.23
N PHE A 217 -22.99 7.05 -13.09
CA PHE A 217 -21.78 7.83 -13.42
C PHE A 217 -21.16 8.56 -12.22
N TRP A 218 -21.90 8.74 -11.13
CA TRP A 218 -21.38 9.29 -9.89
C TRP A 218 -20.15 8.50 -9.39
N LEU A 219 -20.08 7.18 -9.61
CA LEU A 219 -18.91 6.37 -9.26
C LEU A 219 -17.62 6.87 -9.95
N LEU A 220 -17.74 7.44 -11.16
CA LEU A 220 -16.59 8.01 -11.85
C LEU A 220 -16.05 9.24 -11.11
N TRP A 221 -16.93 10.10 -10.61
CA TRP A 221 -16.56 11.36 -9.95
C TRP A 221 -16.16 11.21 -8.49
N PHE A 222 -16.67 10.19 -7.81
CA PHE A 222 -16.41 9.96 -6.39
C PHE A 222 -15.37 8.88 -6.11
N LEU A 223 -15.13 7.96 -7.06
CA LEU A 223 -14.24 6.83 -6.84
C LEU A 223 -13.15 6.73 -7.90
N VAL A 224 -13.51 6.57 -9.18
CA VAL A 224 -12.53 6.20 -10.22
C VAL A 224 -11.57 7.35 -10.53
N LEU A 225 -12.08 8.53 -10.90
CA LEU A 225 -11.25 9.69 -11.22
C LEU A 225 -10.50 10.20 -9.99
N PRO A 226 -11.14 10.36 -8.80
CA PRO A 226 -10.42 10.73 -7.59
C PRO A 226 -9.27 9.77 -7.24
N ARG A 227 -9.48 8.45 -7.34
CA ARG A 227 -8.40 7.49 -7.09
C ARG A 227 -7.21 7.74 -8.01
N LEU A 228 -7.45 7.94 -9.31
CA LEU A 228 -6.37 8.21 -10.28
C LEU A 228 -5.67 9.54 -10.01
N LEU A 229 -6.42 10.58 -9.64
CA LEU A 229 -5.88 11.92 -9.34
C LEU A 229 -5.09 11.97 -8.03
N GLY A 230 -5.51 11.21 -7.01
CA GLY A 230 -4.85 11.15 -5.70
C GLY A 230 -3.66 10.19 -5.65
N MET A 231 -3.57 9.24 -6.59
CA MET A 231 -2.52 8.23 -6.63
C MET A 231 -1.09 8.84 -6.72
N PRO A 232 -0.83 9.91 -7.49
CA PRO A 232 0.50 10.52 -7.50
C PRO A 232 0.96 11.04 -6.14
N VAL A 233 0.07 11.68 -5.38
CA VAL A 233 0.40 12.20 -4.04
C VAL A 233 0.73 11.04 -3.11
N MET A 234 -0.07 9.97 -3.12
CA MET A 234 0.22 8.75 -2.36
C MET A 234 1.59 8.17 -2.74
N MET A 235 1.93 8.10 -4.02
CA MET A 235 3.22 7.58 -4.47
C MET A 235 4.41 8.44 -4.07
N LEU A 236 4.26 9.76 -4.00
CA LEU A 236 5.33 10.62 -3.48
C LEU A 236 5.67 10.29 -2.02
N PHE A 237 4.67 9.94 -1.21
CA PHE A 237 4.87 9.47 0.17
C PHE A 237 5.52 8.07 0.25
N THR A 238 5.29 7.19 -0.73
CA THR A 238 5.92 5.85 -0.74
C THR A 238 7.35 5.93 -1.26
N LEU A 239 7.59 6.68 -2.34
CA LEU A 239 8.90 6.81 -2.97
C LEU A 239 9.94 7.42 -2.03
N ILE A 240 9.57 8.48 -1.30
CA ILE A 240 10.50 9.16 -0.40
C ILE A 240 11.00 8.24 0.73
N GLN A 241 10.34 7.11 1.01
CA GLN A 241 10.79 6.16 2.05
C GLN A 241 12.08 5.45 1.64
N HIS A 242 12.23 5.04 0.37
CA HIS A 242 13.30 4.12 -0.04
C HIS A 242 14.09 4.53 -1.30
N VAL A 243 13.57 5.41 -2.16
CA VAL A 243 14.24 5.78 -3.42
C VAL A 243 15.67 6.29 -3.17
N GLU A 244 16.68 5.70 -3.80
CA GLU A 244 18.10 6.06 -3.58
C GLU A 244 18.61 5.84 -2.14
N MET A 245 17.95 5.00 -1.33
CA MET A 245 18.50 4.51 -0.06
C MET A 245 19.46 3.33 -0.29
N GLN A 246 20.28 3.02 0.71
CA GLN A 246 21.31 1.99 0.59
C GLN A 246 20.70 0.60 0.46
N GLU A 247 20.98 -0.06 -0.67
CA GLU A 247 20.58 -1.44 -0.92
C GLU A 247 21.44 -2.43 -0.12
N ASN A 248 20.85 -3.57 0.24
CA ASN A 248 21.50 -4.69 0.93
C ASN A 248 22.11 -4.32 2.29
N SER A 249 21.61 -3.27 2.94
CA SER A 249 21.92 -2.97 4.33
C SER A 249 20.85 -3.53 5.25
N PRO A 250 21.23 -4.27 6.32
CA PRO A 250 20.28 -4.72 7.34
C PRO A 250 19.94 -3.59 8.34
N SER A 251 20.45 -2.37 8.14
CA SER A 251 20.19 -1.20 8.99
C SER A 251 18.96 -0.44 8.50
N ILE A 252 17.98 -0.21 9.40
CA ILE A 252 16.76 0.55 9.09
C ILE A 252 17.09 1.99 8.67
N PRO A 253 17.97 2.75 9.38
CA PRO A 253 18.32 4.11 8.97
C PRO A 253 19.02 4.22 7.61
N GLU A 254 19.71 3.17 7.16
CA GLU A 254 20.43 3.15 5.88
C GLU A 254 19.52 2.79 4.70
N SER A 255 18.51 1.93 4.95
CA SER A 255 17.56 1.45 3.94
C SER A 255 16.25 2.25 3.87
N THR A 256 16.01 3.17 4.82
CA THR A 256 14.77 3.95 4.92
C THR A 256 14.99 5.42 5.31
N ARG A 257 14.08 6.31 4.89
CA ARG A 257 14.02 7.71 5.35
C ARG A 257 12.81 7.99 6.22
N SER A 258 13.06 8.70 7.32
CA SER A 258 12.02 9.35 8.11
C SER A 258 11.86 10.81 7.68
N PHE A 259 10.63 11.26 7.47
CA PHE A 259 10.32 12.64 7.12
C PHE A 259 9.19 13.18 7.99
N ARG A 260 9.21 14.50 8.24
CA ARG A 260 8.15 15.20 8.98
C ARG A 260 7.27 15.96 7.99
N THR A 261 5.96 15.82 8.15
CA THR A 261 4.97 16.54 7.35
C THR A 261 4.34 17.69 8.13
N ASN A 262 3.68 18.59 7.39
CA ASN A 262 2.82 19.64 7.96
C ASN A 262 1.56 19.02 8.61
N ARG A 263 0.71 19.83 9.24
CA ARG A 263 -0.50 19.33 9.93
C ARG A 263 -1.44 18.54 9.01
N LEU A 264 -1.53 18.93 7.73
CA LEU A 264 -2.39 18.27 6.75
C LEU A 264 -1.86 16.89 6.37
N GLY A 265 -0.54 16.73 6.20
CA GLY A 265 0.08 15.44 5.90
C GLY A 265 0.34 14.54 7.10
N ARG A 266 -0.06 14.95 8.31
CA ARG A 266 -0.10 14.09 9.51
C ARG A 266 -1.47 13.46 9.73
N PHE A 267 -2.48 14.02 9.06
CA PHE A 267 -3.76 13.39 8.83
C PHE A 267 -3.62 12.45 7.64
#